data_AF-A0A8C5SCB0-F1
#
_entry.id   AF-A0A8C5SCB0-F1
#
_cell.length_a   1.000
_cell.length_b   1.000
_cell.length_c   1.000
_cell.angle_alpha   90.00
_cell.angle_beta   90.00
_cell.angle_gamma   90.00
#
_symmetry.space_group_name_H-M   'P 1'
#
loop_
_entity.id
_entity.type
_entity.pdbx_description
1 polymer ?
#
loop_
_entity_poly.entity_id
_entity_poly.type
_entity_poly.pdbx_seq_one_letter_code
_entity_poly.pdbx_strand_id
1 'polypeptide(L)'
;MAPMGIRLSPLGVAVFCLLGLGVLYHLYSGFLAGRFASFLLGGPHALAGGIGSDGLVDLRELLAASVAAAVRGGAEINSEEHVDENNPEIIAWDHIIPDDIARQVQPKLVPAESITMWIDPLDATQEYTENLSQYVTTMVCAAVDGKPIVGVIHKPFSGYTAWAMVNGGSNIQPRSSYNERTPTIIVSRSHEGQVKQMAWQSFGNQTAIIKAGGAGYKVLSLLNVPEVNQEKADVYIHVTFIKKWDICAGNAMLKALGGRMTTLAGEDITYTGSDGNEDGLIASIKMNHQALVEKLPVLAKTSRN
;
A
#
# COMPACT_ATOMS: atom_id res chain seq x y z
N MET A 1 16.46 7.13 8.78
CA MET A 1 15.27 7.02 9.64
C MET A 1 14.29 6.09 8.93
N ALA A 2 13.76 5.06 9.58
CA ALA A 2 12.77 4.18 8.95
C ALA A 2 11.42 4.92 8.90
N PRO A 3 10.69 4.91 7.78
CA PRO A 3 9.33 5.46 7.75
C PRO A 3 8.46 4.74 8.78
N MET A 4 7.67 5.53 9.51
CA MET A 4 6.68 5.04 10.45
C MET A 4 5.34 4.91 9.72
N GLY A 5 5.10 3.75 9.11
CA GLY A 5 3.75 3.38 8.71
C GLY A 5 2.92 2.97 9.93
N ILE A 6 1.59 3.01 9.78
CA ILE A 6 0.65 2.85 10.90
C ILE A 6 -0.44 1.86 10.57
N ARG A 7 -0.89 1.19 11.63
CA ARG A 7 -2.08 0.38 11.69
C ARG A 7 -3.16 1.08 12.51
N LEU A 8 -4.36 1.23 11.96
CA LEU A 8 -5.51 1.77 12.70
C LEU A 8 -6.47 0.67 13.12
N SER A 9 -6.91 0.72 14.39
CA SER A 9 -7.97 -0.11 14.96
C SER A 9 -9.36 0.38 14.51
N PRO A 10 -10.47 -0.33 14.81
CA PRO A 10 -11.83 0.11 14.42
C PRO A 10 -12.19 1.54 14.86
N LEU A 11 -11.77 1.95 16.06
CA LEU A 11 -11.94 3.35 16.50
C LEU A 11 -11.12 4.31 15.62
N GLY A 12 -9.91 3.91 15.24
CA GLY A 12 -9.09 4.64 14.28
C GLY A 12 -9.68 4.66 12.87
N VAL A 13 -10.42 3.63 12.45
CA VAL A 13 -11.17 3.61 11.17
C VAL A 13 -12.26 4.68 11.19
N ALA A 14 -13.01 4.81 12.28
CA ALA A 14 -14.03 5.86 12.43
C ALA A 14 -13.42 7.25 12.28
N VAL A 15 -12.30 7.48 12.98
CA VAL A 15 -11.54 8.74 12.90
C VAL A 15 -11.00 8.96 11.50
N PHE A 16 -10.49 7.93 10.83
CA PHE A 16 -10.03 8.01 9.45
C PHE A 16 -11.18 8.29 8.47
N CYS A 17 -12.38 7.73 8.63
CA CYS A 17 -13.49 8.03 7.73
C CYS A 17 -14.00 9.47 7.91
N LEU A 18 -13.96 9.99 9.15
CA LEU A 18 -14.39 11.35 9.47
C LEU A 18 -13.33 12.40 9.10
N LEU A 19 -12.06 12.08 9.34
CA LEU A 19 -10.93 13.02 9.34
C LEU A 19 -9.79 12.57 8.40
N GLY A 20 -10.04 11.67 7.45
CA GLY A 20 -9.03 10.88 6.72
C GLY A 20 -7.87 11.62 6.06
N LEU A 21 -7.95 12.95 6.06
CA LEU A 21 -6.98 13.89 5.54
C LEU A 21 -6.04 14.41 6.66
N GLY A 22 -6.51 14.66 7.88
CA GLY A 22 -5.71 15.16 9.00
C GLY A 22 -4.79 14.11 9.66
N VAL A 23 -5.05 12.82 9.42
CA VAL A 23 -4.23 11.73 9.97
C VAL A 23 -2.86 11.70 9.27
N LEU A 24 -2.79 11.70 7.93
CA LEU A 24 -1.50 11.72 7.21
C LEU A 24 -0.68 12.99 7.53
N TYR A 25 -1.34 14.14 7.65
CA TYR A 25 -0.76 15.41 8.09
C TYR A 25 -0.07 15.34 9.47
N HIS A 26 -0.74 14.77 10.46
CA HIS A 26 -0.14 14.56 11.79
C HIS A 26 1.04 13.57 11.78
N LEU A 27 1.13 12.73 10.74
CA LEU A 27 2.20 11.74 10.58
C LEU A 27 3.45 12.31 9.90
N TYR A 28 3.29 13.34 9.06
CA TYR A 28 4.40 14.14 8.54
C TYR A 28 4.93 15.14 9.56
N SER A 29 4.04 15.85 10.26
CA SER A 29 4.42 16.84 11.28
C SER A 29 5.10 16.21 12.51
N GLY A 30 4.96 14.90 12.74
CA GLY A 30 5.74 14.17 13.75
C GLY A 30 7.27 14.17 13.52
N PHE A 31 7.73 14.50 12.30
CA PHE A 31 9.15 14.70 11.98
C PHE A 31 9.65 16.12 12.40
N LEU A 32 8.74 17.04 12.71
CA LEU A 32 9.01 18.36 13.29
C LEU A 32 8.18 18.52 14.58
N ALA A 33 8.69 17.92 15.66
CA ALA A 33 8.37 18.15 17.06
C ALA A 33 7.00 18.78 17.44
N GLY A 34 6.17 17.98 18.14
CA GLY A 34 5.52 18.46 19.35
C GLY A 34 3.98 18.42 19.41
N ARG A 35 3.51 17.57 20.34
CA ARG A 35 2.23 17.63 21.09
C ARG A 35 1.09 16.74 20.59
N PHE A 36 0.93 15.64 21.33
CA PHE A 36 -0.38 15.10 21.68
C PHE A 36 -1.09 16.06 22.64
N ALA A 37 -2.29 16.51 22.27
CA ALA A 37 -3.45 16.67 23.17
C ALA A 37 -4.57 17.39 22.42
N SER A 38 -5.62 16.64 22.04
CA SER A 38 -7.04 17.03 22.14
C SER A 38 -7.85 16.03 21.31
N PHE A 39 -8.01 14.82 21.83
CA PHE A 39 -8.99 13.87 21.32
C PHE A 39 -9.77 13.34 22.51
N LEU A 40 -10.72 14.15 22.98
CA LEU A 40 -11.82 13.77 23.85
C LEU A 40 -12.70 15.01 24.07
N LEU A 41 -13.95 14.90 23.60
CA LEU A 41 -15.12 15.71 23.97
C LEU A 41 -15.21 17.14 23.40
N GLY A 42 -16.26 17.36 22.60
CA GLY A 42 -17.00 18.63 22.60
C GLY A 42 -17.01 19.42 21.28
N GLY A 43 -18.05 19.21 20.47
CA GLY A 43 -18.44 20.12 19.39
C GLY A 43 -19.79 19.71 18.81
N PRO A 44 -20.83 20.58 18.80
CA PRO A 44 -22.19 20.21 18.43
C PRO A 44 -22.38 20.21 16.90
N HIS A 45 -21.68 19.32 16.20
CA HIS A 45 -21.98 18.92 14.81
C HIS A 45 -21.54 17.48 14.54
N ALA A 46 -21.64 16.62 15.57
CA ALA A 46 -21.49 15.19 15.40
C ALA A 46 -22.76 14.60 14.77
N LEU A 47 -22.56 13.63 13.87
CA LEU A 47 -23.52 12.63 13.37
C LEU A 47 -24.27 12.99 12.08
N ALA A 48 -23.62 12.73 10.94
CA ALA A 48 -24.23 12.00 9.82
C ALA A 48 -23.16 11.45 8.87
N GLY A 49 -22.95 10.13 8.89
CA GLY A 49 -22.39 9.37 7.77
C GLY A 49 -20.88 9.16 7.79
N GLY A 50 -20.41 8.08 8.40
CA GLY A 50 -19.05 7.55 8.16
C GLY A 50 -18.89 6.18 8.80
N ILE A 51 -19.58 5.99 9.91
CA ILE A 51 -20.14 4.72 10.34
C ILE A 51 -21.65 4.99 10.38
N GLY A 52 -22.45 4.17 9.69
CA GLY A 52 -23.91 4.25 9.86
C GLY A 52 -24.25 4.10 11.34
N SER A 53 -25.42 4.56 11.81
CA SER A 53 -25.88 4.29 13.19
C SER A 53 -25.77 2.80 13.59
N ASP A 54 -25.67 1.94 12.58
CA ASP A 54 -25.71 0.49 12.64
C ASP A 54 -24.30 -0.15 12.71
N GLY A 55 -23.21 0.64 12.76
CA GLY A 55 -21.83 0.11 12.88
C GLY A 55 -21.19 -0.32 11.56
N LEU A 56 -21.80 0.02 10.42
CA LEU A 56 -21.36 -0.39 9.09
C LEU A 56 -20.59 0.71 8.36
N VAL A 57 -19.63 0.30 7.52
CA VAL A 57 -18.81 1.14 6.63
C VAL A 57 -19.03 0.71 5.18
N ASP A 58 -19.27 1.66 4.28
CA ASP A 58 -19.29 1.42 2.83
C ASP A 58 -17.86 1.40 2.28
N LEU A 59 -17.42 0.26 1.76
CA LEU A 59 -16.09 0.11 1.15
C LEU A 59 -15.88 0.99 -0.09
N ARG A 60 -16.95 1.42 -0.77
CA ARG A 60 -16.86 2.36 -1.89
C ARG A 60 -16.48 3.76 -1.41
N GLU A 61 -17.13 4.23 -0.34
CA GLU A 61 -16.80 5.50 0.30
C GLU A 61 -15.40 5.44 0.93
N LEU A 62 -15.05 4.34 1.60
CA LEU A 62 -13.72 4.14 2.17
C LEU A 62 -12.62 4.17 1.10
N LEU A 63 -12.87 3.62 -0.08
CA LEU A 63 -11.96 3.72 -1.23
C LEU A 63 -11.80 5.18 -1.69
N ALA A 64 -12.89 5.93 -1.84
CA ALA A 64 -12.84 7.35 -2.20
C ALA A 64 -12.07 8.19 -1.18
N ALA A 65 -12.34 7.99 0.12
CA ALA A 65 -11.61 8.63 1.20
C ALA A 65 -10.12 8.24 1.20
N SER A 66 -9.79 6.97 0.92
CA SER A 66 -8.40 6.49 0.83
C SER A 66 -7.64 7.12 -0.33
N VAL A 67 -8.30 7.34 -1.48
CA VAL A 67 -7.72 8.06 -2.63
C VAL A 67 -7.45 9.52 -2.26
N ALA A 68 -8.42 10.21 -1.66
CA ALA A 68 -8.26 11.59 -1.23
C ALA A 68 -7.12 11.75 -0.21
N ALA A 69 -7.04 10.83 0.76
CA ALA A 69 -5.99 10.79 1.77
C ALA A 69 -4.60 10.64 1.13
N ALA A 70 -4.41 9.64 0.25
CA ALA A 70 -3.13 9.39 -0.41
C ALA A 70 -2.66 10.58 -1.26
N VAL A 71 -3.56 11.22 -2.01
CA VAL A 71 -3.25 12.38 -2.85
C VAL A 71 -2.85 13.59 -1.99
N ARG A 72 -3.57 13.86 -0.90
CA ARG A 72 -3.23 14.99 -0.01
C ARG A 72 -1.91 14.77 0.71
N GLY A 73 -1.69 13.58 1.27
CA GLY A 73 -0.40 13.23 1.86
C GLY A 73 0.75 13.36 0.84
N GLY A 74 0.47 13.05 -0.44
CA GLY A 74 1.41 13.29 -1.53
C GLY A 74 1.73 14.77 -1.78
N ALA A 75 0.71 15.63 -1.76
CA ALA A 75 0.90 17.08 -1.92
C ALA A 75 1.81 17.66 -0.83
N GLU A 76 1.67 17.21 0.41
CA GLU A 76 2.50 17.63 1.55
C GLU A 76 3.98 17.25 1.36
N ILE A 77 4.25 16.07 0.81
CA ILE A 77 5.63 15.64 0.46
C ILE A 77 6.23 16.57 -0.60
N ASN A 78 5.43 16.93 -1.60
CA ASN A 78 5.90 17.68 -2.76
C ASN A 78 6.09 19.18 -2.47
N SER A 79 5.38 19.73 -1.47
CA SER A 79 5.48 21.15 -1.17
C SER A 79 6.79 21.56 -0.48
N GLU A 80 7.52 20.66 0.20
CA GLU A 80 8.70 20.96 1.07
C GLU A 80 8.51 22.13 2.08
N GLU A 81 7.34 22.76 2.10
CA GLU A 81 7.04 24.02 2.78
C GLU A 81 6.53 23.74 4.19
N HIS A 82 7.06 24.54 5.13
CA HIS A 82 6.63 24.59 6.51
C HIS A 82 5.15 24.97 6.53
N VAL A 83 4.31 24.03 6.92
CA VAL A 83 2.91 24.36 7.19
C VAL A 83 2.88 25.27 8.41
N ASP A 84 2.19 26.40 8.27
CA ASP A 84 1.94 27.34 9.37
C ASP A 84 1.35 26.58 10.55
N GLU A 85 2.09 26.48 11.66
CA GLU A 85 1.69 25.79 12.89
C GLU A 85 0.34 26.29 13.43
N ASN A 86 -0.15 27.44 12.95
CA ASN A 86 -1.41 28.05 13.34
C ASN A 86 -2.63 27.65 12.51
N ASN A 87 -2.49 26.82 11.46
CA ASN A 87 -3.64 26.32 10.69
C ASN A 87 -3.87 24.82 10.87
N PRO A 88 -4.45 24.38 12.01
CA PRO A 88 -4.86 23.00 12.21
C PRO A 88 -6.18 22.77 11.46
N GLU A 89 -6.18 22.92 10.13
CA GLU A 89 -7.32 22.48 9.34
C GLU A 89 -7.33 20.95 9.37
N ILE A 90 -8.05 20.39 10.34
CA ILE A 90 -8.58 19.04 10.25
C ILE A 90 -9.56 19.07 9.10
N ILE A 91 -9.08 18.76 7.89
CA ILE A 91 -9.93 18.72 6.71
C ILE A 91 -10.84 17.51 6.86
N ALA A 92 -12.12 17.75 7.09
CA ALA A 92 -13.14 16.72 7.06
C ALA A 92 -13.27 16.17 5.63
N TRP A 93 -13.43 14.86 5.49
CA TRP A 93 -13.76 14.29 4.18
C TRP A 93 -15.15 14.81 3.75
N ASP A 94 -15.28 15.25 2.50
CA ASP A 94 -16.48 15.92 1.97
C ASP A 94 -17.56 14.95 1.48
N HIS A 95 -17.35 13.66 1.70
CA HIS A 95 -18.21 12.58 1.23
C HIS A 95 -18.33 12.44 -0.30
N ILE A 96 -17.46 13.11 -1.06
CA ILE A 96 -17.50 13.07 -2.52
C ILE A 96 -16.82 11.79 -3.01
N ILE A 97 -17.56 11.00 -3.78
CA ILE A 97 -17.03 9.82 -4.49
C ILE A 97 -16.66 10.26 -5.91
N PRO A 98 -15.37 10.15 -6.31
CA PRO A 98 -14.95 10.43 -7.68
C PRO A 98 -15.73 9.64 -8.73
N ASP A 99 -16.03 10.27 -9.87
CA ASP A 99 -16.87 9.67 -10.92
C ASP A 99 -16.32 8.35 -11.48
N ASP A 100 -15.00 8.17 -11.53
CA ASP A 100 -14.35 6.93 -11.98
C ASP A 100 -14.60 5.78 -11.00
N ILE A 101 -14.62 6.06 -9.69
CA ILE A 101 -14.99 5.10 -8.64
C ILE A 101 -16.50 4.85 -8.68
N ALA A 102 -17.32 5.89 -8.70
CA ALA A 102 -18.79 5.78 -8.65
C ALA A 102 -19.36 4.95 -9.82
N ARG A 103 -18.72 5.01 -11.00
CA ARG A 103 -19.13 4.25 -12.20
C ARG A 103 -18.74 2.77 -12.16
N GLN A 104 -17.68 2.42 -11.44
CA GLN A 104 -17.08 1.07 -11.47
C GLN A 104 -17.39 0.26 -10.22
N VAL A 105 -17.45 0.91 -9.07
CA VAL A 105 -17.52 0.26 -7.76
C VAL A 105 -18.92 0.44 -7.17
N GLN A 106 -19.55 -0.68 -6.82
CA GLN A 106 -20.83 -0.69 -6.13
C GLN A 106 -20.65 -0.54 -4.61
N PRO A 107 -21.62 0.05 -3.89
CA PRO A 107 -21.61 0.08 -2.43
C PRO A 107 -21.47 -1.33 -1.84
N LYS A 108 -20.64 -1.47 -0.81
CA LYS A 108 -20.52 -2.73 -0.06
C LYS A 108 -20.30 -2.42 1.40
N LEU A 109 -21.34 -2.70 2.20
CA LEU A 109 -21.32 -2.51 3.64
C LEU A 109 -20.59 -3.66 4.33
N VAL A 110 -19.70 -3.32 5.25
CA VAL A 110 -19.04 -4.26 6.16
C VAL A 110 -19.01 -3.69 7.58
N PRO A 111 -18.93 -4.53 8.63
CA PRO A 111 -18.81 -4.03 9.99
C PRO A 111 -17.50 -3.27 10.22
N ALA A 112 -17.56 -2.11 10.88
CA ALA A 112 -16.38 -1.28 11.14
C ALA A 112 -15.29 -2.05 11.93
N GLU A 113 -15.71 -2.94 12.83
CA GLU A 113 -14.83 -3.78 13.66
C GLU A 113 -14.04 -4.82 12.85
N SER A 114 -14.50 -5.16 11.65
CA SER A 114 -13.79 -6.08 10.74
C SER A 114 -12.67 -5.37 9.97
N ILE A 115 -12.65 -4.03 9.97
CA ILE A 115 -11.71 -3.24 9.18
C ILE A 115 -10.44 -2.94 9.98
N THR A 116 -9.29 -3.08 9.34
CA THR A 116 -8.00 -2.54 9.78
C THR A 116 -7.41 -1.70 8.65
N MET A 117 -7.05 -0.45 8.93
CA MET A 117 -6.32 0.39 7.96
C MET A 117 -4.81 0.20 8.12
N TRP A 118 -4.12 0.14 6.99
CA TRP A 118 -2.67 0.13 6.89
C TRP A 118 -2.22 1.29 6.00
N ILE A 119 -1.41 2.18 6.56
CA ILE A 119 -1.03 3.42 5.92
C ILE A 119 0.50 3.52 5.94
N ASP A 120 1.10 3.71 4.77
CA ASP A 120 2.48 4.16 4.66
C ASP A 120 2.48 5.60 4.11
N PRO A 121 2.76 6.61 4.96
CA PRO A 121 2.75 7.99 4.52
C PRO A 121 3.86 8.25 3.49
N LEU A 122 5.04 7.63 3.65
CA LEU A 122 6.23 7.88 2.84
C LEU A 122 6.99 6.58 2.53
N ASP A 123 6.50 5.82 1.56
CA ASP A 123 7.25 4.68 1.04
C ASP A 123 8.47 5.18 0.25
N ALA A 124 9.58 4.44 0.36
CA ALA A 124 10.88 4.82 -0.19
C ALA A 124 11.52 6.07 0.46
N THR A 125 11.44 6.21 1.80
CA THR A 125 12.09 7.33 2.52
C THR A 125 13.59 7.45 2.23
N GLN A 126 14.32 6.34 2.10
CA GLN A 126 15.75 6.39 1.74
C GLN A 126 15.93 7.01 0.35
N GLU A 127 15.17 6.55 -0.64
CA GLU A 127 15.17 7.09 -1.99
C GLU A 127 14.79 8.58 -2.03
N TYR A 128 13.83 9.01 -1.21
CA TYR A 128 13.47 10.42 -1.09
C TYR A 128 14.70 11.26 -0.67
N THR A 129 15.45 10.83 0.34
CA THR A 129 16.69 11.52 0.76
C THR A 129 17.83 11.46 -0.26
N GLU A 130 17.77 10.51 -1.20
CA GLU A 130 18.74 10.35 -2.29
C GLU A 130 18.31 11.12 -3.57
N ASN A 131 17.24 11.92 -3.52
CA ASN A 131 16.62 12.59 -4.68
C ASN A 131 16.13 11.61 -5.77
N LEU A 132 15.77 10.39 -5.39
CA LEU A 132 15.21 9.36 -6.28
C LEU A 132 13.68 9.33 -6.16
N SER A 133 13.07 10.49 -6.41
CA SER A 133 11.65 10.77 -6.21
C SER A 133 10.72 9.85 -7.02
N GLN A 134 11.20 9.22 -8.09
CA GLN A 134 10.42 8.28 -8.90
C GLN A 134 9.95 7.05 -8.12
N TYR A 135 10.65 6.68 -7.03
CA TYR A 135 10.30 5.52 -6.19
C TYR A 135 9.33 5.86 -5.07
N VAL A 136 9.16 7.15 -4.75
CA VAL A 136 8.37 7.59 -3.60
C VAL A 136 6.88 7.39 -3.87
N THR A 137 6.19 6.81 -2.90
CA THR A 137 4.73 6.66 -2.92
C THR A 137 4.11 6.94 -1.56
N THR A 138 2.82 7.30 -1.55
CA THR A 138 1.96 7.20 -0.37
C THR A 138 1.00 6.04 -0.57
N MET A 139 0.74 5.27 0.49
CA MET A 139 -0.04 4.05 0.38
C MET A 139 -1.11 3.98 1.47
N VAL A 140 -2.33 3.61 1.06
CA VAL A 140 -3.46 3.40 1.96
C VAL A 140 -4.12 2.07 1.61
N CYS A 141 -4.38 1.26 2.62
CA CYS A 141 -5.04 -0.03 2.47
C CYS A 141 -6.09 -0.23 3.54
N ALA A 142 -7.25 -0.79 3.15
CA ALA A 142 -8.23 -1.32 4.08
C ALA A 142 -8.25 -2.85 3.97
N ALA A 143 -7.95 -3.52 5.09
CA ALA A 143 -8.10 -4.95 5.24
C ALA A 143 -9.39 -5.28 5.99
N VAL A 144 -10.17 -6.23 5.47
CA VAL A 144 -11.39 -6.75 6.11
C VAL A 144 -11.11 -8.17 6.58
N ASP A 145 -11.26 -8.43 7.87
CA ASP A 145 -10.92 -9.71 8.50
C ASP A 145 -9.50 -10.19 8.15
N GLY A 146 -8.56 -9.23 8.13
CA GLY A 146 -7.16 -9.48 7.76
C GLY A 146 -6.90 -9.75 6.29
N LYS A 147 -7.89 -9.64 5.41
CA LYS A 147 -7.72 -9.76 3.95
C LYS A 147 -7.64 -8.37 3.33
N PRO A 148 -6.65 -8.08 2.46
CA PRO A 148 -6.54 -6.75 1.86
C PRO A 148 -7.64 -6.59 0.80
N ILE A 149 -8.54 -5.61 0.98
CA ILE A 149 -9.71 -5.42 0.10
C ILE A 149 -9.60 -4.14 -0.72
N VAL A 150 -9.22 -3.03 -0.10
CA VAL A 150 -9.02 -1.74 -0.77
C VAL A 150 -7.52 -1.42 -0.76
N GLY A 151 -6.97 -1.00 -1.90
CA GLY A 151 -5.58 -0.56 -2.00
C GLY A 151 -5.45 0.68 -2.87
N VAL A 152 -4.70 1.65 -2.37
CA VAL A 152 -4.35 2.90 -3.04
C VAL A 152 -2.84 3.09 -2.95
N ILE A 153 -2.22 3.41 -4.09
CA ILE A 153 -0.81 3.80 -4.21
C ILE A 153 -0.78 5.09 -5.02
N HIS A 154 -0.32 6.17 -4.41
CA HIS A 154 -0.16 7.46 -5.07
C HIS A 154 1.32 7.81 -5.24
N LYS A 155 1.69 8.34 -6.40
CA LYS A 155 3.03 8.82 -6.73
C LYS A 155 3.03 10.36 -6.62
N PRO A 156 3.57 10.95 -5.55
CA PRO A 156 3.46 12.38 -5.28
C PRO A 156 4.02 13.27 -6.40
N PHE A 157 5.18 12.90 -6.93
CA PHE A 157 5.94 13.74 -7.87
C PHE A 157 5.45 13.66 -9.33
N SER A 158 4.68 12.63 -9.68
CA SER A 158 3.99 12.57 -10.98
C SER A 158 2.49 12.88 -10.88
N GLY A 159 1.92 12.91 -9.67
CA GLY A 159 0.50 13.07 -9.43
C GLY A 159 -0.35 11.84 -9.79
N TYR A 160 0.28 10.71 -10.15
CA TYR A 160 -0.44 9.51 -10.54
C TYR A 160 -0.98 8.73 -9.33
N THR A 161 -2.26 8.34 -9.36
CA THR A 161 -2.87 7.47 -8.34
C THR A 161 -3.39 6.19 -8.96
N ALA A 162 -2.89 5.06 -8.48
CA ALA A 162 -3.48 3.75 -8.73
C ALA A 162 -4.39 3.37 -7.56
N TRP A 163 -5.54 2.77 -7.87
CA TRP A 163 -6.46 2.25 -6.87
C TRP A 163 -7.15 0.97 -7.35
N ALA A 164 -7.51 0.11 -6.40
CA ALA A 164 -8.30 -1.08 -6.66
C ALA A 164 -9.11 -1.52 -5.43
N MET A 165 -10.25 -2.15 -5.69
CA MET A 165 -11.05 -2.86 -4.71
C MET A 165 -11.27 -4.30 -5.18
N VAL A 166 -10.90 -5.26 -4.34
CA VAL A 166 -11.08 -6.69 -4.61
C VAL A 166 -12.57 -7.00 -4.82
N ASN A 167 -12.91 -7.61 -5.95
CA ASN A 167 -14.28 -7.87 -6.41
C ASN A 167 -15.16 -6.61 -6.55
N GLY A 168 -14.55 -5.42 -6.68
CA GLY A 168 -15.25 -4.14 -6.88
C GLY A 168 -14.90 -3.48 -8.20
N GLY A 169 -13.61 -3.20 -8.43
CA GLY A 169 -13.12 -2.51 -9.63
C GLY A 169 -11.74 -1.90 -9.42
N SER A 170 -11.16 -1.30 -10.46
CA SER A 170 -9.83 -0.65 -10.40
C SER A 170 -9.62 0.32 -11.55
N ASN A 171 -8.74 1.31 -11.39
CA ASN A 171 -8.29 2.16 -12.51
C ASN A 171 -7.02 1.64 -13.21
N ILE A 172 -6.49 0.51 -12.75
CA ILE A 172 -5.30 -0.18 -13.26
C ILE A 172 -5.67 -1.47 -13.98
N GLN A 173 -4.75 -1.98 -14.81
CA GLN A 173 -4.91 -3.23 -15.55
C GLN A 173 -3.62 -4.07 -15.51
N PRO A 174 -3.69 -5.40 -15.75
CA PRO A 174 -2.52 -6.20 -16.02
C PRO A 174 -1.81 -5.72 -17.31
N ARG A 175 -0.51 -6.01 -17.42
CA ARG A 175 0.23 -5.87 -18.68
C ARG A 175 -0.28 -6.86 -19.71
N SER A 176 0.00 -6.58 -20.99
CA SER A 176 -0.41 -7.44 -22.12
C SER A 176 0.26 -8.81 -22.12
N SER A 177 1.42 -8.95 -21.46
CA SER A 177 2.16 -10.21 -21.39
C SER A 177 3.09 -10.24 -20.18
N TYR A 178 3.37 -11.46 -19.72
CA TYR A 178 4.28 -11.80 -18.63
C TYR A 178 5.13 -13.00 -19.06
N ASN A 179 6.41 -13.06 -18.67
CA ASN A 179 7.31 -14.15 -19.04
C ASN A 179 7.51 -15.16 -17.90
N GLU A 180 6.90 -16.34 -18.01
CA GLU A 180 7.05 -17.40 -16.99
C GLU A 180 8.36 -18.20 -17.08
N ARG A 181 9.01 -18.21 -18.24
CA ARG A 181 10.22 -19.01 -18.48
C ARG A 181 11.47 -18.28 -17.99
N THR A 182 11.58 -17.01 -18.34
CA THR A 182 12.69 -16.12 -17.97
C THR A 182 12.11 -14.79 -17.46
N PRO A 183 11.47 -14.79 -16.28
CA PRO A 183 10.81 -13.60 -15.75
C PRO A 183 11.83 -12.48 -15.50
N THR A 184 11.43 -11.24 -15.76
CA THR A 184 12.13 -10.09 -15.19
C THR A 184 11.71 -9.94 -13.74
N ILE A 185 12.67 -9.98 -12.81
CA ILE A 185 12.41 -9.95 -11.37
C ILE A 185 12.79 -8.59 -10.80
N ILE A 186 11.85 -7.94 -10.11
CA ILE A 186 12.13 -6.71 -9.39
C ILE A 186 12.38 -6.98 -7.90
N VAL A 187 13.41 -6.37 -7.35
CA VAL A 187 13.91 -6.59 -5.99
C VAL A 187 14.25 -5.27 -5.31
N SER A 188 14.35 -5.27 -3.98
CA SER A 188 14.79 -4.10 -3.22
C SER A 188 16.25 -3.76 -3.48
N ARG A 189 16.57 -2.46 -3.62
CA ARG A 189 17.95 -1.94 -3.73
C ARG A 189 18.80 -2.28 -2.49
N SER A 190 18.21 -2.22 -1.30
CA SER A 190 18.95 -2.29 -0.03
C SER A 190 19.27 -3.72 0.44
N HIS A 191 18.78 -4.77 -0.25
CA HIS A 191 18.98 -6.17 0.12
C HIS A 191 19.49 -7.04 -1.05
N GLU A 192 20.25 -6.45 -1.97
CA GLU A 192 20.67 -7.01 -3.26
C GLU A 192 21.29 -8.42 -3.19
N GLY A 193 22.22 -8.68 -2.27
CA GLY A 193 23.08 -9.86 -2.32
C GLY A 193 22.34 -11.19 -2.22
N GLN A 194 21.40 -11.30 -1.27
CA GLN A 194 20.67 -12.56 -1.03
C GLN A 194 19.60 -12.81 -2.10
N VAL A 195 18.92 -11.76 -2.56
CA VAL A 195 17.83 -11.88 -3.54
C VAL A 195 18.37 -12.22 -4.93
N LYS A 196 19.50 -11.63 -5.32
CA LYS A 196 20.12 -11.88 -6.64
C LYS A 196 20.53 -13.35 -6.80
N GLN A 197 21.14 -13.92 -5.77
CA GLN A 197 21.55 -15.32 -5.76
C GLN A 197 20.33 -16.25 -5.80
N MET A 198 19.30 -15.97 -4.98
CA MET A 198 18.04 -16.72 -5.01
C MET A 198 17.40 -16.67 -6.41
N ALA A 199 17.28 -15.49 -7.01
CA ALA A 199 16.66 -15.30 -8.32
C ALA A 199 17.38 -16.12 -9.39
N TRP A 200 18.71 -16.07 -9.44
CA TRP A 200 19.50 -16.84 -10.40
C TRP A 200 19.46 -18.35 -10.15
N GLN A 201 19.39 -18.79 -8.90
CA GLN A 201 19.23 -20.20 -8.57
C GLN A 201 17.85 -20.74 -9.00
N SER A 202 16.80 -19.91 -8.86
CA SER A 202 15.41 -20.31 -9.10
C SER A 202 15.01 -20.23 -10.58
N PHE A 203 15.56 -19.23 -11.30
CA PHE A 203 15.10 -18.87 -12.65
C PHE A 203 16.22 -18.87 -13.71
N GLY A 204 17.47 -19.13 -13.30
CA GLY A 204 18.64 -19.16 -14.18
C GLY A 204 19.40 -17.84 -14.24
N ASN A 205 20.68 -17.90 -14.59
CA ASN A 205 21.61 -16.76 -14.61
C ASN A 205 21.30 -15.69 -15.69
N GLN A 206 20.46 -16.01 -16.67
CA GLN A 206 19.98 -15.08 -17.70
C GLN A 206 18.77 -14.25 -17.25
N THR A 207 18.23 -14.52 -16.05
CA THR A 207 17.11 -13.78 -15.47
C THR A 207 17.49 -12.31 -15.27
N ALA A 208 16.72 -11.41 -15.87
CA ALA A 208 16.88 -9.97 -15.71
C ALA A 208 16.43 -9.55 -14.31
N ILE A 209 17.23 -8.73 -13.64
CA ILE A 209 16.95 -8.24 -12.29
C ILE A 209 16.90 -6.72 -12.31
N ILE A 210 15.77 -6.19 -11.87
CA ILE A 210 15.52 -4.75 -11.69
C ILE A 210 15.66 -4.42 -10.21
N LYS A 211 16.41 -3.37 -9.89
CA LYS A 211 16.63 -2.92 -8.51
C LYS A 211 15.88 -1.62 -8.30
N ALA A 212 14.87 -1.63 -7.43
CA ALA A 212 14.04 -0.46 -7.17
C ALA A 212 13.79 -0.24 -5.67
N GLY A 213 13.73 1.04 -5.30
CA GLY A 213 13.21 1.47 -4.00
C GLY A 213 11.69 1.41 -3.98
N GLY A 214 11.10 1.55 -2.80
CA GLY A 214 9.64 1.65 -2.62
C GLY A 214 8.87 0.36 -2.86
N ALA A 215 8.18 -0.17 -1.85
CA ALA A 215 7.33 -1.35 -2.05
C ALA A 215 6.16 -1.07 -3.00
N GLY A 216 5.57 0.12 -2.93
CA GLY A 216 4.52 0.58 -3.83
C GLY A 216 5.00 0.63 -5.28
N TYR A 217 6.18 1.23 -5.53
CA TYR A 217 6.79 1.24 -6.87
C TYR A 217 6.97 -0.17 -7.43
N LYS A 218 7.48 -1.11 -6.62
CA LYS A 218 7.72 -2.49 -7.07
C LYS A 218 6.44 -3.23 -7.45
N VAL A 219 5.33 -2.95 -6.77
CA VAL A 219 4.03 -3.51 -7.16
C VAL A 219 3.51 -2.87 -8.45
N LEU A 220 3.60 -1.55 -8.59
CA LEU A 220 3.20 -0.87 -9.83
C LEU A 220 3.98 -1.37 -11.05
N SER A 221 5.24 -1.77 -10.87
CA SER A 221 6.06 -2.39 -11.91
C SER A 221 5.52 -3.72 -12.46
N LEU A 222 4.62 -4.40 -11.73
CA LEU A 222 3.95 -5.62 -12.21
C LEU A 222 2.73 -5.30 -13.08
N LEU A 223 2.29 -4.05 -13.13
CA LEU A 223 1.02 -3.62 -13.69
C LEU A 223 1.20 -2.75 -14.94
N ASN A 224 0.10 -2.54 -15.67
CA ASN A 224 0.05 -1.55 -16.73
C ASN A 224 -0.40 -0.21 -16.14
N VAL A 225 0.56 0.68 -15.92
CA VAL A 225 0.32 2.05 -15.46
C VAL A 225 0.78 3.05 -16.52
N PRO A 226 0.10 4.20 -16.71
CA PRO A 226 0.42 5.21 -17.70
C PRO A 226 1.61 6.11 -17.28
N GLU A 227 2.64 5.53 -16.64
CA GLU A 227 3.81 6.24 -16.15
C GLU A 227 5.02 5.92 -17.03
N VAL A 228 5.63 6.96 -17.62
CA VAL A 228 6.74 6.82 -18.58
C VAL A 228 7.96 6.12 -17.97
N ASN A 229 8.25 6.42 -16.70
CA ASN A 229 9.44 5.92 -16.00
C ASN A 229 9.15 4.70 -15.11
N GLN A 230 7.99 4.05 -15.27
CA GLN A 230 7.71 2.81 -14.54
C GLN A 230 8.41 1.63 -15.22
N GLU A 231 9.37 1.05 -14.51
CA GLU A 231 10.02 -0.18 -14.93
C GLU A 231 9.01 -1.34 -14.98
N LYS A 232 9.16 -2.25 -15.94
CA LYS A 232 8.24 -3.38 -16.12
C LYS A 232 8.90 -4.67 -15.64
N ALA A 233 8.27 -5.33 -14.67
CA ALA A 233 8.72 -6.59 -14.09
C ALA A 233 7.60 -7.63 -14.10
N ASP A 234 7.97 -8.90 -14.17
CA ASP A 234 7.05 -10.04 -14.16
C ASP A 234 6.78 -10.54 -12.73
N VAL A 235 7.80 -10.48 -11.87
CA VAL A 235 7.74 -11.00 -10.50
C VAL A 235 8.39 -10.01 -9.55
N TYR A 236 7.76 -9.76 -8.39
CA TYR A 236 8.36 -9.04 -7.27
C TYR A 236 8.76 -10.04 -6.19
N ILE A 237 10.02 -10.03 -5.77
CA ILE A 237 10.54 -10.86 -4.67
C ILE A 237 11.16 -9.97 -3.60
N HIS A 238 10.87 -10.28 -2.34
CA HIS A 238 11.51 -9.70 -1.16
C HIS A 238 11.79 -10.82 -0.15
N VAL A 239 13.01 -10.88 0.39
CA VAL A 239 13.46 -12.05 1.18
C VAL A 239 13.66 -11.76 2.66
N THR A 240 13.61 -10.49 3.04
CA THR A 240 13.81 -10.05 4.41
C THR A 240 12.48 -9.65 5.03
N PHE A 241 12.54 -9.21 6.29
CA PHE A 241 11.41 -8.58 6.95
C PHE A 241 10.86 -7.40 6.11
N ILE A 242 9.54 -7.28 6.07
CA ILE A 242 8.82 -6.15 5.47
C ILE A 242 7.60 -5.83 6.31
N LYS A 243 7.21 -4.56 6.40
CA LYS A 243 6.05 -4.15 7.18
C LYS A 243 4.78 -4.37 6.38
N LYS A 244 3.66 -4.56 7.07
CA LYS A 244 2.36 -4.80 6.42
C LYS A 244 1.82 -3.58 5.71
N TRP A 245 2.12 -2.37 6.21
CA TRP A 245 1.78 -1.13 5.49
C TRP A 245 2.49 -1.02 4.14
N ASP A 246 3.74 -1.51 4.03
CA ASP A 246 4.50 -1.52 2.77
C ASP A 246 3.81 -2.35 1.67
N ILE A 247 3.04 -3.38 2.05
CA ILE A 247 2.57 -4.42 1.11
C ILE A 247 1.05 -4.54 1.02
N CYS A 248 0.28 -3.99 1.95
CA CYS A 248 -1.18 -4.15 1.99
C CYS A 248 -1.86 -3.60 0.76
N ALA A 249 -1.57 -2.35 0.41
CA ALA A 249 -2.20 -1.68 -0.73
C ALA A 249 -1.89 -2.42 -2.04
N GLY A 250 -0.62 -2.79 -2.23
CA GLY A 250 -0.19 -3.55 -3.40
C GLY A 250 -0.80 -4.97 -3.47
N ASN A 251 -0.96 -5.66 -2.34
CA ASN A 251 -1.63 -6.96 -2.30
C ASN A 251 -3.11 -6.85 -2.69
N ALA A 252 -3.84 -5.84 -2.17
CA ALA A 252 -5.22 -5.58 -2.58
C ALA A 252 -5.31 -5.35 -4.10
N MET A 253 -4.41 -4.55 -4.68
CA MET A 253 -4.36 -4.30 -6.13
C MET A 253 -4.12 -5.56 -6.95
N LEU A 254 -3.13 -6.37 -6.57
CA LEU A 254 -2.86 -7.62 -7.27
C LEU A 254 -4.05 -8.57 -7.17
N LYS A 255 -4.64 -8.75 -5.98
CA LYS A 255 -5.81 -9.61 -5.80
C LYS A 255 -7.00 -9.15 -6.64
N ALA A 256 -7.27 -7.84 -6.70
CA ALA A 256 -8.36 -7.29 -7.51
C ALA A 256 -8.21 -7.60 -9.01
N LEU A 257 -6.97 -7.75 -9.49
CA LEU A 257 -6.65 -8.07 -10.88
C LEU A 257 -6.38 -9.56 -11.13
N GLY A 258 -6.62 -10.43 -10.15
CA GLY A 258 -6.38 -11.88 -10.23
C GLY A 258 -4.91 -12.29 -10.11
N GLY A 259 -4.06 -11.41 -9.60
CA GLY A 259 -2.70 -11.73 -9.15
C GLY A 259 -2.66 -12.26 -7.72
N ARG A 260 -1.45 -12.61 -7.28
CA ARG A 260 -1.19 -13.16 -5.93
C ARG A 260 0.06 -12.53 -5.35
N MET A 261 0.02 -12.30 -4.03
CA MET A 261 1.16 -11.96 -3.20
C MET A 261 1.11 -12.86 -1.97
N THR A 262 2.13 -13.69 -1.80
CA THR A 262 2.24 -14.69 -0.73
C THR A 262 3.60 -14.57 -0.06
N THR A 263 3.78 -15.26 1.06
CA THR A 263 5.12 -15.48 1.63
C THR A 263 5.99 -16.27 0.65
N LEU A 264 7.30 -16.36 0.89
CA LEU A 264 8.16 -17.18 0.03
C LEU A 264 7.82 -18.69 0.10
N ALA A 265 7.05 -19.12 1.11
CA ALA A 265 6.51 -20.47 1.23
C ALA A 265 5.17 -20.67 0.49
N GLY A 266 4.63 -19.63 -0.14
CA GLY A 266 3.34 -19.68 -0.85
C GLY A 266 2.11 -19.49 0.06
N GLU A 267 2.32 -19.11 1.32
CA GLU A 267 1.24 -18.88 2.29
C GLU A 267 0.62 -17.49 2.08
N ASP A 268 -0.69 -17.37 2.27
CA ASP A 268 -1.36 -16.07 2.20
C ASP A 268 -0.89 -15.15 3.34
N ILE A 269 -0.52 -13.92 2.99
CA ILE A 269 -0.14 -12.89 3.98
C ILE A 269 -1.41 -12.33 4.63
N THR A 270 -1.52 -12.46 5.96
CA THR A 270 -2.60 -11.88 6.75
C THR A 270 -2.27 -10.48 7.27
N TYR A 271 -3.28 -9.62 7.25
CA TYR A 271 -3.23 -8.24 7.74
C TYR A 271 -3.87 -8.07 9.14
N THR A 272 -3.93 -9.16 9.91
CA THR A 272 -4.20 -9.17 11.36
C THR A 272 -2.90 -9.33 12.18
N GLY A 273 -2.99 -9.18 13.51
CA GLY A 273 -1.90 -9.59 14.41
C GLY A 273 -0.72 -8.62 14.42
N SER A 274 0.50 -9.09 14.19
CA SER A 274 1.71 -8.24 14.18
C SER A 274 1.74 -7.31 12.95
N ASP A 275 2.56 -6.27 13.02
CA ASP A 275 2.72 -5.29 11.92
C ASP A 275 3.77 -5.71 10.87
N GLY A 276 4.43 -6.84 11.09
CA GLY A 276 5.52 -7.33 10.25
C GLY A 276 5.19 -8.62 9.52
N ASN A 277 5.86 -8.82 8.39
CA ASN A 277 5.95 -10.07 7.66
C ASN A 277 7.42 -10.49 7.62
N GLU A 278 7.76 -11.58 8.31
CA GLU A 278 9.14 -12.08 8.44
C GLU A 278 9.53 -13.08 7.36
N ASP A 279 8.55 -13.74 6.73
CA ASP A 279 8.76 -14.86 5.80
C ASP A 279 9.03 -14.39 4.35
N GLY A 280 9.34 -13.10 4.15
CA GLY A 280 9.50 -12.49 2.83
C GLY A 280 8.20 -12.53 2.01
N LEU A 281 8.29 -12.21 0.72
CA LEU A 281 7.18 -12.36 -0.21
C LEU A 281 7.62 -12.64 -1.64
N ILE A 282 6.71 -13.26 -2.38
CA ILE A 282 6.70 -13.28 -3.83
C ILE A 282 5.35 -12.78 -4.33
N ALA A 283 5.38 -11.96 -5.38
CA ALA A 283 4.18 -11.46 -6.03
C ALA A 283 4.25 -11.63 -7.54
N SER A 284 3.13 -12.06 -8.14
CA SER A 284 2.98 -12.24 -9.58
C SER A 284 1.53 -12.09 -10.01
N ILE A 285 1.30 -11.92 -11.31
CA ILE A 285 -0.03 -11.72 -11.88
C ILE A 285 -0.09 -12.34 -13.28
N LYS A 286 -1.22 -12.96 -13.63
CA LYS A 286 -1.42 -13.68 -14.91
C LYS A 286 -0.33 -14.73 -15.19
N MET A 287 0.23 -15.32 -14.13
CA MET A 287 1.24 -16.37 -14.18
C MET A 287 0.86 -17.51 -13.23
N ASN A 288 1.41 -18.71 -13.43
CA ASN A 288 1.31 -19.80 -12.47
C ASN A 288 2.14 -19.50 -11.20
N HIS A 289 1.50 -18.82 -10.24
CA HIS A 289 2.14 -18.40 -8.98
C HIS A 289 2.71 -19.56 -8.16
N GLN A 290 2.01 -20.70 -8.12
CA GLN A 290 2.46 -21.87 -7.36
C GLN A 290 3.75 -22.45 -7.95
N ALA A 291 3.84 -22.54 -9.28
CA ALA A 291 5.07 -22.98 -9.95
C ALA A 291 6.24 -21.99 -9.77
N LEU A 292 5.98 -20.70 -9.54
CA LEU A 292 7.03 -19.73 -9.19
C LEU A 292 7.53 -19.96 -7.77
N VAL A 293 6.62 -20.18 -6.81
CA VAL A 293 6.96 -20.50 -5.41
C VAL A 293 7.80 -21.77 -5.32
N GLU A 294 7.41 -22.84 -6.02
CA GLU A 294 8.11 -24.14 -6.02
C GLU A 294 9.54 -24.08 -6.57
N LYS A 295 9.86 -23.06 -7.39
CA LYS A 295 11.22 -22.83 -7.89
C LYS A 295 12.12 -22.15 -6.85
N LEU A 296 11.55 -21.50 -5.83
CA LEU A 296 12.34 -20.81 -4.83
C LEU A 296 13.11 -21.81 -3.96
N PRO A 297 14.38 -21.54 -3.63
CA PRO A 297 15.11 -22.36 -2.69
C PRO A 297 14.42 -22.31 -1.32
N VAL A 298 14.44 -23.43 -0.59
CA VAL A 298 14.06 -23.45 0.81
C VAL A 298 15.04 -22.55 1.55
N LEU A 299 14.62 -21.32 1.86
CA LEU A 299 15.39 -20.47 2.75
C LEU A 299 15.33 -21.12 4.12
N ALA A 300 16.48 -21.58 4.62
CA ALA A 300 16.59 -21.98 6.00
C ALA A 300 16.15 -20.79 6.85
N LYS A 301 15.03 -20.93 7.58
CA LYS A 301 14.66 -19.98 8.63
C LYS A 301 15.90 -19.89 9.50
N THR A 302 16.57 -18.74 9.47
CA THR A 302 17.77 -18.55 10.26
C THR A 302 17.27 -18.59 11.69
N SER A 303 17.46 -19.72 12.37
CA SER A 303 17.10 -19.89 13.78
C SER A 303 17.80 -18.78 14.54
N ARG A 304 17.04 -17.82 15.05
CA ARG A 304 17.59 -16.82 15.96
C ARG A 304 17.17 -17.21 17.37
N ASN A 305 18.19 -17.59 18.13
CA ASN A 305 18.22 -17.53 19.60
C ASN A 305 17.98 -16.09 20.07
#